data_AF-A0A558GJJ3-F1
#
_entry.id   AF-A0A558GJJ3-F1
#
_cell.length_a   1.000
_cell.length_b   1.000
_cell.length_c   1.000
_cell.angle_alpha   90.00
_cell.angle_beta   90.00
_cell.angle_gamma   90.00
#
_symmetry.space_group_name_H-M   'P 1'
#
loop_
_entity.id
_entity.type
_entity.pdbx_description
1 polymer ?
#
loop_
_entity_poly.entity_id
_entity_poly.type
_entity_poly.pdbx_seq_one_letter_code
_entity_poly.pdbx_strand_id
1 'polypeptide(L)'
;MNLRVLVIPFIFLSSFSFAEECSIDELTELEYKDIECQFYMGTAAFRNNVYSVAAAHWNYIIDAPMKHSGDDKFKAMSLSTVTYLTYQGLGVKQDRELAVNNWKKAVKGGDFEARRHIAFAYSDKNYSQNDLVKSLGWYESVLLIKV
;
A
#
# COMPACT_ATOMS: atom_id res chain seq x y z
N MET A 1 66.78 -50.11 11.45
CA MET A 1 66.76 -48.75 12.04
C MET A 1 65.44 -48.12 11.64
N ASN A 2 64.50 -48.05 12.59
CA ASN A 2 63.07 -47.92 12.33
C ASN A 2 62.68 -46.52 11.82
N LEU A 3 62.17 -46.46 10.59
CA LEU A 3 61.62 -45.27 9.97
C LEU A 3 60.21 -45.03 10.55
N ARG A 4 60.04 -44.08 11.48
CA ARG A 4 58.72 -43.65 11.96
C ARG A 4 58.09 -42.71 10.93
N VAL A 5 57.25 -43.25 10.06
CA VAL A 5 56.38 -42.46 9.19
C VAL A 5 55.22 -41.93 10.05
N LEU A 6 55.19 -40.62 10.24
CA LEU A 6 54.15 -39.92 10.99
C LEU A 6 52.99 -39.62 10.03
N VAL A 7 52.02 -40.52 9.98
CA VAL A 7 50.79 -40.33 9.18
C VAL A 7 49.84 -39.45 9.99
N ILE A 8 49.75 -38.17 9.61
CA ILE A 8 48.76 -37.24 10.18
C ILE A 8 47.43 -37.52 9.44
N PRO A 9 46.36 -37.94 10.14
CA PRO A 9 45.08 -38.13 9.48
C PRO A 9 44.51 -36.73 9.16
N PHE A 10 44.49 -36.38 7.88
CA PHE A 10 43.79 -35.19 7.40
C PHE A 10 42.28 -35.49 7.48
N ILE A 11 41.70 -35.19 8.65
CA ILE A 11 40.25 -35.27 8.84
C ILE A 11 39.65 -34.16 7.97
N PHE A 12 39.07 -34.55 6.82
CA PHE A 12 38.19 -33.68 6.05
C PHE A 12 37.00 -33.34 6.94
N LEU A 13 37.10 -32.20 7.65
CA LEU A 13 35.94 -31.52 8.20
C LEU A 13 35.15 -30.97 7.02
N SER A 14 34.29 -31.80 6.43
CA SER A 14 33.17 -31.28 5.66
C SER A 14 32.35 -30.44 6.63
N SER A 15 32.44 -29.12 6.51
CA SER A 15 31.53 -28.22 7.19
C SER A 15 30.12 -28.57 6.71
N PHE A 16 29.40 -29.34 7.52
CA PHE A 16 27.96 -29.46 7.38
C PHE A 16 27.42 -28.05 7.61
N SER A 17 27.15 -27.34 6.51
CA SER A 17 26.32 -26.14 6.57
C SER A 17 24.92 -26.62 6.89
N PHE A 18 24.56 -26.59 8.17
CA PHE A 18 23.15 -26.68 8.53
C PHE A 18 22.49 -25.44 7.97
N ALA A 19 21.62 -25.60 6.97
CA ALA A 19 20.66 -24.56 6.66
C ALA A 19 19.85 -24.37 7.94
N GLU A 20 19.87 -23.14 8.47
CA GLU A 20 19.04 -22.78 9.62
C GLU A 20 17.61 -23.19 9.30
N GLU A 21 16.99 -23.93 10.21
CA GLU A 21 15.62 -24.40 10.04
C GLU A 21 14.76 -23.17 9.78
N CYS A 22 14.05 -23.14 8.64
CA CYS A 22 13.19 -22.02 8.29
C CYS A 22 12.24 -21.80 9.47
N SER A 23 12.42 -20.69 10.21
CA SER A 23 11.48 -20.24 11.22
C SER A 23 10.22 -19.81 10.48
N ILE A 24 9.36 -20.79 10.22
CA ILE A 24 8.01 -20.58 9.74
C ILE A 24 7.09 -20.37 10.96
N ASP A 25 7.49 -19.51 11.89
CA ASP A 25 6.58 -19.09 12.96
C ASP A 25 5.46 -18.19 12.40
N GLU A 26 5.71 -17.50 11.28
CA GLU A 26 4.75 -16.57 10.67
C GLU A 26 3.61 -17.22 9.85
N LEU A 27 3.63 -18.53 9.57
CA LEU A 27 2.52 -19.17 8.82
C LEU A 27 1.43 -19.79 9.70
N THR A 28 1.50 -19.60 11.02
CA THR A 28 0.48 -20.17 11.93
C THR A 28 -0.76 -19.30 12.11
N GLU A 29 -0.74 -18.04 11.68
CA GLU A 29 -1.93 -17.19 11.66
C GLU A 29 -1.97 -16.32 10.39
N LEU A 30 -2.41 -16.91 9.28
CA LEU A 30 -3.16 -16.12 8.28
C LEU A 30 -4.50 -15.73 8.91
N GLU A 31 -4.48 -14.90 9.95
CA GLU A 31 -5.68 -14.29 10.50
C GLU A 31 -6.22 -13.39 9.39
N TYR A 32 -7.35 -13.80 8.82
CA TYR A 32 -8.03 -13.06 7.79
C TYR A 32 -8.36 -11.67 8.31
N LYS A 33 -7.60 -10.65 7.87
CA LYS A 33 -7.83 -9.28 8.29
C LYS A 33 -9.14 -8.79 7.68
N ASP A 34 -10.13 -8.53 8.52
CA ASP A 34 -11.42 -7.99 8.10
C ASP A 34 -11.24 -6.74 7.22
N ILE A 35 -10.33 -5.81 7.57
CA ILE A 35 -10.08 -4.63 6.73
C ILE A 35 -9.44 -4.94 5.35
N GLU A 36 -8.64 -6.00 5.24
CA GLU A 36 -8.05 -6.41 3.96
C GLU A 36 -9.11 -7.03 3.05
N CYS A 37 -9.99 -7.87 3.61
CA CYS A 37 -11.17 -8.35 2.90
C CYS A 37 -12.00 -7.21 2.34
N GLN A 38 -12.34 -6.25 3.20
CA GLN A 38 -13.17 -5.11 2.84
C GLN A 38 -12.50 -4.33 1.71
N PHE A 39 -11.16 -4.22 1.71
CA PHE A 39 -10.42 -3.53 0.66
C PHE A 39 -10.65 -4.20 -0.71
N TYR A 40 -10.53 -5.54 -0.76
CA TYR A 40 -10.73 -6.29 -1.99
C TYR A 40 -12.20 -6.35 -2.43
N MET A 41 -13.15 -6.44 -1.49
CA MET A 41 -14.58 -6.34 -1.81
C MET A 41 -14.92 -4.97 -2.40
N GLY A 42 -14.38 -3.89 -1.83
CA GLY A 42 -14.53 -2.54 -2.39
C GLY A 42 -13.94 -2.44 -3.80
N THR A 43 -12.76 -3.02 -4.02
CA THR A 43 -12.11 -3.10 -5.33
C THR A 43 -12.95 -3.89 -6.35
N ALA A 44 -13.53 -5.02 -5.94
CA ALA A 44 -14.40 -5.82 -6.79
C ALA A 44 -15.69 -5.05 -7.15
N ALA A 45 -16.32 -4.38 -6.18
CA ALA A 45 -17.49 -3.56 -6.40
C ALA A 45 -17.19 -2.39 -7.37
N PHE A 46 -16.04 -1.73 -7.22
CA PHE A 46 -15.59 -0.67 -8.11
C PHE A 46 -15.41 -1.16 -9.55
N ARG A 47 -14.76 -2.31 -9.74
CA ARG A 47 -14.58 -2.94 -11.07
C ARG A 47 -15.89 -3.32 -11.75
N ASN A 48 -16.94 -3.57 -10.96
CA ASN A 48 -18.29 -3.83 -11.45
C ASN A 48 -19.16 -2.57 -11.52
N ASN A 49 -18.57 -1.37 -11.37
CA ASN A 49 -19.24 -0.07 -11.38
C ASN A 49 -20.31 0.10 -10.29
N VAL A 50 -20.25 -0.69 -9.21
CA VAL A 50 -21.14 -0.58 -8.05
C VAL A 50 -20.49 0.37 -7.02
N TYR A 51 -20.37 1.64 -7.38
CA TYR A 51 -19.53 2.61 -6.66
C TYR A 51 -19.98 2.92 -5.23
N SER A 52 -21.28 2.89 -4.95
CA SER A 52 -21.80 3.09 -3.59
C SER A 52 -21.36 1.96 -2.65
N VAL A 53 -21.34 0.72 -3.13
CA VAL A 53 -20.84 -0.44 -2.39
C VAL A 53 -19.33 -0.35 -2.21
N ALA A 54 -18.60 0.04 -3.27
CA ALA A 54 -17.17 0.27 -3.18
C ALA A 54 -16.80 1.32 -2.10
N ALA A 55 -17.51 2.46 -2.11
CA ALA A 55 -17.34 3.51 -1.12
C ALA A 55 -17.64 3.02 0.31
N ALA A 56 -18.69 2.21 0.49
CA ALA A 56 -19.04 1.67 1.80
C ALA A 56 -17.91 0.79 2.38
N HIS A 57 -17.36 -0.12 1.57
CA HIS A 57 -16.24 -0.97 1.98
C HIS A 57 -14.99 -0.15 2.35
N TRP A 58 -14.62 0.85 1.55
CA TRP A 58 -13.45 1.68 1.86
C TRP A 58 -13.65 2.61 3.06
N ASN A 59 -14.86 3.15 3.27
CA ASN A 59 -15.18 3.93 4.47
C ASN A 59 -15.08 3.08 5.74
N TYR A 60 -15.54 1.82 5.69
CA TYR A 60 -15.39 0.89 6.81
C TYR A 60 -13.92 0.75 7.25
N ILE A 61 -13.00 0.61 6.29
CA ILE A 61 -11.56 0.47 6.56
C ILE A 61 -10.98 1.75 7.17
N ILE A 62 -11.40 2.91 6.66
CA ILE A 62 -10.97 4.22 7.18
C ILE A 62 -11.34 4.35 8.66
N ASP A 63 -12.54 3.90 9.04
CA ASP A 63 -13.08 4.03 10.39
C ASP A 63 -12.64 2.90 11.35
N ALA A 64 -12.21 1.75 10.83
CA ALA A 64 -11.79 0.59 11.63
C ALA A 64 -10.58 0.91 12.54
N PRO A 65 -10.46 0.31 13.73
CA PRO A 65 -9.25 0.47 14.56
C PRO A 65 -8.03 -0.16 13.87
N MET A 66 -6.85 0.45 14.02
CA MET A 66 -5.58 -0.17 13.61
C MET A 66 -5.20 -1.23 14.65
N LYS A 67 -5.16 -2.50 14.23
CA LYS A 67 -4.86 -3.64 15.11
C LYS A 67 -3.54 -4.31 14.75
N HIS A 68 -3.17 -4.28 13.47
CA HIS A 68 -2.01 -4.99 12.96
C HIS A 68 -1.07 -4.05 12.19
N SER A 69 0.18 -4.48 12.04
CA SER A 69 1.13 -3.81 11.14
C SER A 69 0.61 -3.84 9.69
N GLY A 70 0.71 -2.70 9.00
CA GLY A 70 0.25 -2.51 7.62
C GLY A 70 -1.19 -2.03 7.48
N ASP A 71 -1.98 -1.95 8.56
CA ASP A 71 -3.35 -1.42 8.53
C ASP A 71 -3.39 0.06 8.09
N ASP A 72 -2.33 0.80 8.41
CA ASP A 72 -2.09 2.18 7.98
C ASP A 72 -2.09 2.32 6.45
N LYS A 73 -1.45 1.36 5.75
CA LYS A 73 -1.43 1.33 4.28
C LYS A 73 -2.83 1.10 3.71
N PHE A 74 -3.57 0.14 4.24
CA PHE A 74 -4.95 -0.11 3.80
C PHE A 74 -5.84 1.10 4.02
N LYS A 75 -5.69 1.80 5.15
CA LYS A 75 -6.40 3.05 5.44
C LYS A 75 -6.05 4.16 4.46
N ALA A 76 -4.76 4.37 4.19
CA ALA A 76 -4.31 5.40 3.25
C ALA A 76 -4.79 5.13 1.82
N MET A 77 -4.67 3.90 1.33
CA MET A 77 -5.19 3.49 0.02
C MET A 77 -6.71 3.60 -0.06
N SER A 78 -7.44 3.16 0.99
CA SER A 78 -8.90 3.26 1.04
C SER A 78 -9.37 4.72 1.02
N LEU A 79 -8.70 5.59 1.78
CA LEU A 79 -8.95 7.03 1.75
C LEU A 79 -8.73 7.58 0.34
N SER A 80 -7.63 7.23 -0.32
CA SER A 80 -7.34 7.67 -1.69
C SER A 80 -8.40 7.22 -2.69
N THR A 81 -8.87 5.98 -2.56
CA THR A 81 -9.80 5.38 -3.51
C THR A 81 -11.23 5.91 -3.35
N VAL A 82 -11.74 6.04 -2.13
CA VAL A 82 -13.05 6.70 -1.89
C VAL A 82 -12.99 8.19 -2.23
N THR A 83 -11.82 8.80 -2.11
CA THR A 83 -11.59 10.18 -2.51
C THR A 83 -11.72 10.37 -4.02
N TYR A 84 -11.25 9.41 -4.83
CA TYR A 84 -11.51 9.43 -6.28
C TYR A 84 -13.00 9.40 -6.60
N LEU A 85 -13.77 8.54 -5.92
CA LEU A 85 -15.23 8.51 -6.06
C LEU A 85 -15.86 9.85 -5.69
N THR A 86 -15.39 10.49 -4.61
CA THR A 86 -15.84 11.80 -4.15
C THR A 86 -15.51 12.91 -5.14
N TYR A 87 -14.34 12.87 -5.77
CA TYR A 87 -13.93 13.83 -6.79
C TYR A 87 -14.82 13.73 -8.04
N GLN A 88 -15.13 12.50 -8.46
CA GLN A 88 -15.93 12.24 -9.65
C GLN A 88 -17.45 12.34 -9.39
N GLY A 89 -17.90 12.17 -8.14
CA GLY A 89 -19.33 12.08 -7.81
C GLY A 89 -19.93 10.69 -8.12
N LEU A 90 -19.11 9.63 -8.01
CA LEU A 90 -19.50 8.26 -8.34
C LEU A 90 -19.98 7.52 -7.10
N GLY A 91 -21.29 7.29 -6.99
CA GLY A 91 -21.89 6.57 -5.84
C GLY A 91 -21.83 7.32 -4.51
N VAL A 92 -21.24 8.52 -4.48
CA VAL A 92 -21.16 9.43 -3.34
C VAL A 92 -21.35 10.87 -3.82
N LYS A 93 -21.68 11.79 -2.90
CA LYS A 93 -21.82 13.23 -3.24
C LYS A 93 -20.47 13.78 -3.74
N GLN A 94 -20.50 14.51 -4.86
CA GLN A 94 -19.30 15.12 -5.41
C GLN A 94 -18.79 16.26 -4.52
N ASP A 95 -17.50 16.26 -4.22
CA ASP A 95 -16.79 17.35 -3.56
C ASP A 95 -15.30 17.33 -3.95
N ARG A 96 -14.94 18.13 -4.95
CA ARG A 96 -13.56 18.16 -5.49
C ARG A 96 -12.55 18.80 -4.53
N GLU A 97 -12.97 19.79 -3.76
CA GLU A 97 -12.12 20.49 -2.79
C GLU A 97 -11.80 19.59 -1.60
N LEU A 98 -12.82 18.93 -1.04
CA LEU A 98 -12.63 17.90 -0.03
C LEU A 98 -11.73 16.79 -0.56
N ALA A 99 -11.92 16.38 -1.81
CA ALA A 99 -11.14 15.30 -2.38
C ALA A 99 -9.64 15.63 -2.50
N VAL A 100 -9.28 16.80 -3.02
CA VAL A 100 -7.87 17.24 -3.07
C VAL A 100 -7.25 17.30 -1.66
N ASN A 101 -8.01 17.73 -0.66
CA ASN A 101 -7.54 17.74 0.73
C ASN A 101 -7.37 16.34 1.32
N ASN A 102 -8.25 15.39 1.00
CA ASN A 102 -8.15 14.02 1.47
C ASN A 102 -7.02 13.24 0.78
N TRP A 103 -6.76 13.46 -0.50
CA TRP A 103 -5.56 12.90 -1.14
C TRP A 103 -4.27 13.41 -0.50
N LYS A 104 -4.19 14.69 -0.10
CA LYS A 104 -3.03 15.19 0.66
C LYS A 104 -2.86 14.45 2.01
N LYS A 105 -3.95 14.03 2.65
CA LYS A 105 -3.89 13.18 3.87
C LYS A 105 -3.45 11.76 3.52
N ALA A 106 -3.94 11.18 2.42
CA ALA A 106 -3.52 9.86 1.95
C ALA A 106 -2.01 9.81 1.67
N VAL A 107 -1.44 10.86 1.05
CA VAL A 107 0.02 10.99 0.87
C VAL A 107 0.77 10.98 2.21
N LYS A 108 0.25 11.68 3.23
CA LYS A 108 0.83 11.66 4.58
C LYS A 108 0.71 10.29 5.26
N GLY A 109 -0.34 9.53 4.91
CA GLY A 109 -0.54 8.15 5.35
C GLY A 109 0.25 7.10 4.56
N GLY A 110 1.12 7.51 3.64
CA GLY A 110 1.98 6.61 2.87
C GLY A 110 1.39 6.12 1.54
N ASP A 111 0.21 6.59 1.13
CA ASP A 111 -0.28 6.33 -0.22
C ASP A 111 0.37 7.30 -1.22
N PHE A 112 1.43 6.85 -1.86
CA PHE A 112 2.14 7.64 -2.86
C PHE A 112 1.36 7.81 -4.16
N GLU A 113 0.40 6.93 -4.46
CA GLU A 113 -0.44 7.03 -5.67
C GLU A 113 -1.37 8.25 -5.61
N ALA A 114 -1.79 8.66 -4.41
CA ALA A 114 -2.55 9.89 -4.20
C ALA A 114 -1.87 11.16 -4.79
N ARG A 115 -0.54 11.17 -4.94
CA ARG A 115 0.17 12.28 -5.61
C ARG A 115 -0.27 12.44 -7.07
N ARG A 116 -0.47 11.33 -7.79
CA ARG A 116 -0.98 11.35 -9.18
C ARG A 116 -2.40 11.88 -9.23
N HIS A 117 -3.24 11.54 -8.25
CA HIS A 117 -4.60 12.06 -8.18
C HIS A 117 -4.65 13.57 -7.91
N ILE A 118 -3.78 14.09 -7.03
CA ILE A 118 -3.67 15.53 -6.80
C ILE A 118 -3.18 16.24 -8.08
N ALA A 119 -2.19 15.66 -8.76
CA ALA A 119 -1.67 16.19 -10.01
C ALA A 119 -2.76 16.23 -11.10
N PHE A 120 -3.55 15.17 -11.21
CA PHE A 120 -4.73 15.11 -12.08
C PHE A 120 -5.74 16.20 -11.73
N ALA A 121 -6.08 16.37 -10.45
CA ALA A 121 -7.07 17.35 -10.02
C ALA A 121 -6.66 18.79 -10.36
N TYR A 122 -5.37 19.12 -10.19
CA TYR A 122 -4.86 20.43 -10.59
C TYR A 122 -4.82 20.62 -12.12
N SER A 123 -4.84 19.54 -12.92
CA SER A 123 -4.96 19.61 -14.37
C SER A 123 -6.40 19.59 -14.89
N ASP A 124 -7.36 19.18 -14.06
CA ASP A 124 -8.78 19.11 -14.44
C ASP A 124 -9.39 20.52 -14.54
N LYS A 125 -9.86 20.88 -15.72
CA LYS A 125 -10.52 22.16 -15.99
C LYS A 125 -11.84 22.35 -15.22
N ASN A 126 -12.43 21.26 -14.70
CA ASN A 126 -13.65 21.32 -13.90
C ASN A 126 -13.39 21.58 -12.41
N TYR A 127 -12.13 21.57 -11.99
CA TYR A 127 -11.74 21.95 -10.64
C TYR A 127 -11.52 23.46 -10.56
N SER A 128 -12.19 24.12 -9.63
CA SER A 128 -12.12 25.58 -9.47
C SER A 128 -10.73 26.12 -9.15
N GLN A 129 -9.84 25.29 -8.60
CA GLN A 129 -8.45 25.65 -8.31
C GLN A 129 -7.46 24.97 -9.26
N ASN A 130 -7.87 24.66 -10.50
CA ASN A 130 -6.97 24.11 -11.50
C ASN A 130 -5.74 25.02 -11.68
N ASP A 131 -4.57 24.39 -11.77
CA ASP A 131 -3.27 25.07 -11.80
C ASP A 131 -2.24 24.11 -12.39
N LEU A 132 -1.87 24.33 -13.66
CA LEU A 132 -0.96 23.43 -14.38
C LEU A 132 0.45 23.41 -13.78
N VAL A 133 0.89 24.50 -13.13
CA VAL A 133 2.20 24.54 -12.46
C VAL A 133 2.16 23.66 -11.22
N LYS A 134 1.10 23.73 -10.41
CA LYS A 134 0.91 22.80 -9.29
C LYS A 134 0.77 21.36 -9.75
N SER A 135 0.03 21.10 -10.83
CA SER A 135 -0.10 19.77 -11.42
C SER A 135 1.26 19.16 -11.76
N LEU A 136 2.11 19.91 -12.48
CA LEU A 136 3.46 19.48 -12.82
C LEU A 136 4.28 19.16 -11.56
N GLY A 137 4.29 20.06 -10.56
CA GLY A 137 5.02 19.83 -9.32
C GLY A 137 4.57 18.57 -8.57
N TRP A 138 3.27 18.25 -8.58
CA TRP A 138 2.78 16.99 -8.01
C TRP A 138 3.16 15.76 -8.83
N TYR A 139 3.16 15.83 -10.17
CA TYR A 139 3.65 14.73 -11.01
C TYR A 139 5.15 14.47 -10.79
N GLU A 140 5.96 15.52 -10.75
CA GLU A 140 7.41 15.41 -10.48
C GLU A 140 7.67 14.82 -9.09
N SER A 141 6.83 15.14 -8.10
CA SER A 141 6.98 14.60 -6.75
C SER A 141 6.87 13.07 -6.67
N VAL A 142 6.27 12.39 -7.66
CA VAL A 142 6.21 10.92 -7.72
C VAL A 142 7.60 10.34 -7.96
N LEU A 143 8.48 11.05 -8.69
CA LEU A 143 9.84 10.60 -8.97
C LEU A 143 10.80 10.80 -7.80
N LEU A 144 10.39 11.57 -6.80
CA LEU A 144 11.19 11.88 -5.60
C LEU A 144 10.99 10.88 -4.46
N ILE A 145 10.23 9.80 -4.69
CA ILE A 145 10.06 8.71 -3.72
C ILE A 145 11.39 7.95 -3.67
N LYS A 146 12.10 8.06 -2.53
CA LYS A 146 13.26 7.23 -2.25
C LYS A 146 12.76 5.88 -1.76
N VAL A 147 12.97 4.84 -2.57
CA VAL A 147 12.72 3.43 -2.24
C VAL A 147 13.85 2.92 -1.34
#